data_AF-A0A973ISJ3-F1
#
_entry.id   AF-A0A973ISJ3-F1
#
_cell.length_a   1.000
_cell.length_b   1.000
_cell.length_c   1.000
_cell.angle_alpha   90.00
_cell.angle_beta   90.00
_cell.angle_gamma   90.00
#
_symmetry.space_group_name_H-M   'P 1'
#
loop_
_entity.id
_entity.type
_entity.pdbx_description
1 polymer ?
#
loop_
_entity_poly.entity_id
_entity_poly.type
_entity_poly.pdbx_seq_one_letter_code
_entity_poly.pdbx_strand_id
1 'polypeptide(L)'
;MKKIIKIVVCLLVPLNLSGQITPYTSQYILNPLTINPSLAGSRGALSLSAFYRKQWVGIQGSPETMTFSADAPFNDEKIGLGLIIVNDKIGVTKETEFNTNYSYRIATGNGVLSLGLGAGVFVTNTAWSDLIVLDPGDDLYLVDSKVFVMPNFSFGTYFTDNRFFVGFSIPRLIGYKFNYDKNKY
;
A
#
# COMPACT_ATOMS: atom_id res chain seq x y z
N MET A 1 -27.58 -22.08 -21.09
CA MET A 1 -28.49 -21.23 -20.27
C MET A 1 -28.49 -21.59 -18.78
N LYS A 2 -28.84 -22.83 -18.36
CA LYS A 2 -28.87 -23.22 -16.94
C LYS A 2 -27.53 -23.06 -16.17
N LYS A 3 -26.38 -23.25 -16.83
CA LYS A 3 -25.05 -23.02 -16.22
C LYS A 3 -24.74 -21.54 -15.96
N ILE A 4 -25.21 -20.65 -16.83
CA ILE A 4 -25.04 -19.19 -16.69
C ILE A 4 -25.88 -18.69 -15.51
N ILE A 5 -27.12 -19.17 -15.38
CA ILE A 5 -28.00 -18.84 -14.26
C ILE A 5 -27.37 -19.24 -12.92
N LYS A 6 -26.73 -20.41 -12.83
CA LYS A 6 -26.04 -20.84 -11.60
C LYS A 6 -24.86 -19.94 -11.22
N ILE A 7 -24.08 -19.47 -12.20
CA ILE A 7 -22.96 -18.55 -11.98
C ILE A 7 -23.46 -17.19 -11.49
N VAL A 8 -24.53 -16.67 -12.12
CA VAL A 8 -25.15 -15.40 -11.73
C VAL A 8 -25.74 -15.48 -10.31
N VAL A 9 -26.38 -16.60 -9.94
CA VAL A 9 -26.90 -16.81 -8.58
C VAL A 9 -25.77 -16.89 -7.54
N CYS A 10 -24.62 -17.48 -7.89
CA CYS A 10 -23.47 -17.56 -7.00
C CYS A 10 -22.82 -16.19 -6.74
N LEU A 11 -22.87 -15.27 -7.72
CA LEU A 11 -22.40 -13.89 -7.62
C LEU A 11 -23.31 -12.98 -6.77
N LEU A 12 -24.56 -13.39 -6.52
CA LEU A 12 -25.56 -12.59 -5.77
C LEU A 12 -25.55 -12.86 -4.26
N VAL A 13 -24.69 -13.76 -3.76
CA VAL A 13 -24.57 -14.02 -2.33
C VAL A 13 -23.89 -12.82 -1.65
N PRO A 14 -24.55 -12.11 -0.72
CA PRO A 14 -23.93 -10.98 -0.05
C PRO A 14 -22.81 -11.47 0.87
N LEU A 15 -21.57 -11.12 0.52
CA LEU A 15 -20.41 -11.33 1.37
C LEU A 15 -20.27 -10.12 2.29
N ASN A 16 -20.20 -10.36 3.60
CA ASN A 16 -19.76 -9.32 4.54
C ASN A 16 -18.28 -9.03 4.26
N LEU A 17 -18.01 -7.87 3.68
CA LEU A 17 -16.67 -7.43 3.33
C LEU A 17 -16.14 -6.49 4.42
N SER A 18 -14.98 -6.82 4.98
CA SER A 18 -14.22 -5.93 5.85
C SER A 18 -13.12 -5.26 5.03
N GLY A 19 -13.02 -3.94 5.08
CA GLY A 19 -11.97 -3.17 4.40
C GLY A 19 -10.79 -2.83 5.31
N GLN A 20 -9.61 -2.70 4.72
CA GLN A 20 -8.45 -2.10 5.38
C GLN A 20 -8.30 -0.65 4.91
N ILE A 21 -7.95 0.27 5.81
CA ILE A 21 -7.60 1.64 5.44
C ILE A 21 -6.10 1.63 5.13
N THR A 22 -5.74 1.96 3.90
CA THR A 22 -4.35 2.14 3.47
C THR A 22 -4.32 3.36 2.56
N PRO A 23 -3.36 4.27 2.71
CA PRO A 23 -3.29 5.46 1.89
C PRO A 23 -3.02 5.08 0.43
N TYR A 24 -4.05 5.23 -0.42
CA TYR A 24 -3.93 5.14 -1.86
C TYR A 24 -4.12 6.52 -2.48
N THR A 25 -3.27 6.83 -3.46
CA THR A 25 -3.34 8.08 -4.21
C THR A 25 -4.04 7.86 -5.55
N SER A 26 -4.75 8.87 -6.04
CA SER A 26 -5.38 8.85 -7.36
C SER A 26 -4.35 8.78 -8.52
N GLN A 27 -3.07 9.00 -8.22
CA GLN A 27 -1.95 8.98 -9.16
C GLN A 27 -1.42 7.55 -9.44
N TYR A 28 -2.12 6.51 -9.02
CA TYR A 28 -1.64 5.12 -9.11
C TYR A 28 -1.28 4.65 -10.53
N ILE A 29 -1.89 5.25 -11.56
CA ILE A 29 -1.58 4.97 -12.97
C ILE A 29 -0.13 5.33 -13.29
N LEU A 30 0.39 6.38 -12.66
CA LEU A 30 1.79 6.81 -12.81
C LEU A 30 2.74 5.94 -11.99
N ASN A 31 2.26 5.30 -10.92
CA ASN A 31 3.07 4.43 -10.06
C ASN A 31 2.36 3.12 -9.72
N PRO A 32 2.24 2.20 -10.68
CA PRO A 32 1.51 0.96 -10.49
C PRO A 32 2.14 0.03 -9.45
N LEU A 33 3.44 0.19 -9.16
CA LEU A 33 4.16 -0.55 -8.13
C LEU A 33 3.54 -0.39 -6.74
N THR A 34 2.92 0.76 -6.46
CA THR A 34 2.25 1.03 -5.17
C THR A 34 1.00 0.18 -4.95
N ILE A 35 0.39 -0.31 -6.04
CA ILE A 35 -0.80 -1.17 -5.96
C ILE A 35 -0.42 -2.63 -6.10
N ASN A 36 0.60 -2.97 -6.89
CA ASN A 36 0.92 -4.36 -7.16
C ASN A 36 2.45 -4.60 -7.21
N PRO A 37 3.01 -5.43 -6.30
CA PRO A 37 4.44 -5.74 -6.30
C PRO A 37 4.88 -6.49 -7.57
N SER A 38 3.98 -7.16 -8.28
CA SER A 38 4.31 -7.88 -9.53
C SER A 38 4.54 -6.95 -10.73
N LEU A 39 4.38 -5.63 -10.53
CA LEU A 39 4.64 -4.62 -11.56
C LEU A 39 6.04 -3.98 -11.42
N ALA A 40 6.86 -4.42 -10.47
CA ALA A 40 8.25 -3.98 -10.35
C ALA A 40 9.04 -4.24 -11.64
N GLY A 41 9.70 -3.22 -12.19
CA GLY A 41 10.47 -3.30 -13.42
C GLY A 41 9.64 -3.50 -14.68
N SER A 42 8.31 -3.32 -14.63
CA SER A 42 7.42 -3.58 -15.78
C SER A 42 7.55 -2.59 -16.91
N ARG A 43 8.22 -1.45 -16.67
CA ARG A 43 8.46 -0.40 -17.67
C ARG A 43 9.66 -0.68 -18.59
N GLY A 44 10.38 -1.79 -18.41
CA GLY A 44 11.52 -2.16 -19.26
C GLY A 44 12.80 -1.33 -19.02
N ALA A 45 12.80 -0.41 -18.06
CA ALA A 45 13.95 0.43 -17.71
C ALA A 45 13.93 0.81 -16.23
N LEU A 46 15.03 1.43 -15.75
CA LEU A 46 15.04 2.09 -14.46
C LEU A 46 13.99 3.22 -14.45
N SER A 47 13.06 3.12 -13.52
CA SER A 47 11.96 4.05 -13.30
C SER A 47 12.08 4.63 -11.91
N LEU A 48 12.12 5.96 -11.83
CA LEU A 48 12.12 6.71 -10.57
C LEU A 48 10.86 7.56 -10.53
N SER A 49 10.20 7.64 -9.38
CA SER A 49 9.02 8.47 -9.20
C SER A 49 8.98 9.07 -7.81
N ALA A 50 8.57 10.33 -7.73
CA ALA A 50 8.36 11.05 -6.48
C ALA A 50 7.02 11.77 -6.54
N PHE A 51 6.23 11.63 -5.48
CA PHE A 51 4.93 12.27 -5.34
C PHE A 51 4.87 12.99 -3.99
N TYR A 52 4.33 14.19 -4.01
CA TYR A 52 3.95 14.95 -2.82
C TYR A 52 2.47 15.27 -2.90
N ARG A 53 1.73 15.00 -1.83
CA ARG A 53 0.31 15.29 -1.72
C ARG A 53 0.06 15.98 -0.39
N LYS A 54 -0.56 17.16 -0.44
CA LYS A 54 -1.12 17.85 0.71
C LYS A 54 -2.62 18.01 0.52
N GLN A 55 -3.42 17.49 1.43
CA GLN A 55 -4.87 17.63 1.41
C GLN A 55 -5.29 18.77 2.32
N TRP A 56 -6.45 19.39 2.07
CA TRP A 56 -7.04 20.43 2.93
C TRP A 56 -6.07 21.56 3.28
N VAL A 57 -5.45 22.13 2.24
CA VAL A 57 -4.48 23.22 2.37
C VAL A 57 -5.10 24.39 3.15
N GLY A 58 -4.37 24.89 4.14
CA GLY A 58 -4.81 25.96 5.04
C GLY A 58 -5.30 25.48 6.41
N ILE A 59 -5.54 24.17 6.58
CA ILE A 59 -5.84 23.57 7.89
C ILE A 59 -4.53 23.13 8.56
N GLN A 60 -4.30 23.56 9.81
CA GLN A 60 -3.13 23.12 10.58
C GLN A 60 -3.22 21.61 10.86
N GLY A 61 -2.12 20.88 10.66
CA GLY A 61 -2.10 19.43 10.82
C GLY A 61 -2.80 18.66 9.70
N SER A 62 -3.10 19.31 8.57
CA SER A 62 -3.71 18.66 7.41
C SER A 62 -2.87 17.47 6.89
N PRO A 63 -3.49 16.43 6.30
CA PRO A 63 -2.78 15.27 5.77
C PRO A 63 -1.72 15.64 4.72
N GLU A 64 -0.51 15.12 4.91
CA GLU A 64 0.62 15.27 4.01
C GLU A 64 1.28 13.91 3.75
N THR A 65 1.35 13.52 2.48
CA THR A 65 1.94 12.26 2.05
C THR A 65 3.07 12.52 1.05
N MET A 66 4.23 11.94 1.31
CA MET A 66 5.35 11.86 0.37
C MET A 66 5.56 10.41 -0.04
N THR A 67 5.76 10.17 -1.33
CA THR A 67 6.07 8.84 -1.83
C THR A 67 7.26 8.93 -2.76
N PHE A 68 8.27 8.11 -2.52
CA PHE A 68 9.36 7.87 -3.44
C PHE A 68 9.34 6.40 -3.86
N SER A 69 9.54 6.12 -5.14
CA SER A 69 9.68 4.76 -5.63
C SER A 69 10.75 4.67 -6.70
N ALA A 70 11.43 3.54 -6.71
CA ALA A 70 12.42 3.20 -7.72
C ALA A 70 12.23 1.74 -8.12
N ASP A 71 12.19 1.44 -9.41
CA ASP A 71 12.10 0.06 -9.89
C ASP A 71 12.84 -0.14 -11.21
N ALA A 72 13.35 -1.35 -11.44
CA ALA A 72 14.06 -1.69 -12.65
C ALA A 72 13.93 -3.18 -12.98
N PRO A 73 13.95 -3.55 -14.28
CA PRO A 73 14.08 -4.94 -14.71
C PRO A 73 15.54 -5.41 -14.64
N PHE A 74 15.72 -6.71 -14.44
CA PHE A 74 16.99 -7.42 -14.42
C PHE A 74 16.85 -8.77 -15.13
N ASN A 75 17.98 -9.37 -15.51
CA ASN A 75 18.04 -10.72 -16.09
C ASN A 75 17.13 -10.86 -17.34
N ASP A 76 17.36 -10.00 -18.34
CA ASP A 76 16.55 -9.93 -19.56
C ASP A 76 15.05 -9.79 -19.26
N GLU A 77 14.72 -8.87 -18.34
CA GLU A 77 13.35 -8.56 -17.88
C GLU A 77 12.61 -9.69 -17.14
N LYS A 78 13.22 -10.85 -16.95
CA LYS A 78 12.64 -11.96 -16.17
C LYS A 78 12.43 -11.61 -14.71
N ILE A 79 13.24 -10.70 -14.19
CA ILE A 79 13.17 -10.25 -12.80
C ILE A 79 12.91 -8.74 -12.78
N GLY A 80 12.14 -8.28 -11.80
CA GLY A 80 12.02 -6.86 -11.49
C GLY A 80 12.27 -6.64 -10.00
N LEU A 81 13.04 -5.61 -9.67
CA LEU A 81 13.22 -5.17 -8.29
C LEU A 81 12.63 -3.79 -8.14
N GLY A 82 12.00 -3.54 -6.99
CA GLY A 82 11.38 -2.27 -6.68
C GLY A 82 11.60 -1.88 -5.22
N LEU A 83 11.62 -0.58 -4.98
CA LEU A 83 11.67 0.05 -3.67
C LEU A 83 10.56 1.10 -3.62
N ILE A 84 9.83 1.15 -2.50
CA ILE A 84 8.88 2.21 -2.20
C ILE A 84 9.16 2.71 -0.79
N ILE A 85 9.25 4.02 -0.65
CA ILE A 85 9.30 4.72 0.63
C ILE A 85 8.10 5.66 0.67
N VAL A 86 7.25 5.50 1.68
CA VAL A 86 6.12 6.39 1.93
C VAL A 86 6.36 7.06 3.27
N ASN A 87 6.22 8.37 3.32
CA ASN A 87 6.10 9.10 4.58
C ASN A 87 4.74 9.80 4.59
N ASP A 88 3.89 9.41 5.53
CA ASP A 88 2.55 9.98 5.69
C ASP A 88 2.45 10.67 7.06
N LYS A 89 1.80 11.83 7.08
CA LYS A 89 1.55 12.59 8.30
C LYS A 89 0.10 13.03 8.29
N ILE A 90 -0.64 12.65 9.33
CA ILE A 90 -2.03 13.03 9.53
C ILE A 90 -2.14 13.61 10.94
N GLY A 91 -2.34 14.93 11.04
CA GLY A 91 -2.32 15.62 12.33
C GLY A 91 -0.98 15.44 13.04
N VAL A 92 -1.06 14.83 14.23
CA VAL A 92 0.08 14.52 15.11
C VAL A 92 0.61 13.08 14.94
N THR A 93 -0.03 12.28 14.09
CA THR A 93 0.41 10.91 13.76
C THR A 93 1.31 10.94 12.54
N LYS A 94 2.44 10.23 12.63
CA LYS A 94 3.38 10.04 11.53
C LYS A 94 3.56 8.56 11.25
N GLU A 95 3.49 8.21 9.98
CA GLU A 95 3.70 6.86 9.48
C GLU A 95 4.81 6.89 8.42
N THR A 96 5.71 5.92 8.47
CA THR A 96 6.77 5.73 7.47
C THR A 96 6.82 4.28 7.08
N GLU A 97 6.68 4.03 5.79
CA GLU A 97 6.71 2.70 5.20
C GLU A 97 7.93 2.58 4.28
N PHE A 98 8.67 1.50 4.45
CA PHE A 98 9.77 1.11 3.60
C PHE A 98 9.49 -0.28 3.06
N ASN A 99 9.26 -0.41 1.76
CA ASN A 99 8.94 -1.67 1.11
C ASN A 99 9.91 -1.97 -0.03
N THR A 100 10.37 -3.20 -0.08
CA THR A 100 11.05 -3.79 -1.23
C THR A 100 10.08 -4.71 -1.96
N ASN A 101 10.20 -4.80 -3.28
CA ASN A 101 9.34 -5.61 -4.13
C ASN A 101 10.20 -6.42 -5.09
N TYR A 102 9.83 -7.67 -5.28
CA TYR A 102 10.43 -8.60 -6.20
C TYR A 102 9.35 -9.12 -7.14
N SER A 103 9.58 -9.00 -8.44
CA SER A 103 8.71 -9.52 -9.49
C SER A 103 9.44 -10.57 -10.31
N TYR A 104 8.77 -11.68 -10.63
CA TYR A 104 9.24 -12.71 -11.53
C TYR A 104 8.28 -12.87 -12.70
N ARG A 105 8.80 -12.78 -13.93
CA ARG A 105 8.01 -12.86 -15.17
C ARG A 105 8.19 -14.22 -15.84
N ILE A 106 7.06 -14.84 -16.15
CA ILE A 106 6.95 -16.12 -16.81
C ILE A 106 6.31 -15.89 -18.18
N ALA A 107 7.10 -16.04 -19.23
CA ALA A 107 6.57 -16.05 -20.59
C ALA A 107 5.62 -17.25 -20.75
N THR A 108 4.38 -16.95 -21.09
CA THR A 108 3.34 -17.91 -21.45
C THR A 108 3.15 -17.81 -22.96
N GLY A 109 2.73 -18.89 -23.65
CA GLY A 109 2.68 -18.91 -25.13
C GLY A 109 2.00 -17.70 -25.77
N ASN A 110 0.96 -17.15 -25.14
CA ASN A 110 0.23 -15.96 -25.61
C ASN A 110 0.34 -14.77 -24.66
N GLY A 111 1.34 -14.67 -23.78
CA GLY A 111 1.39 -13.53 -22.84
C GLY A 111 2.46 -13.66 -21.76
N VAL A 112 2.38 -12.83 -20.74
CA VAL A 112 3.33 -12.83 -19.62
C VAL A 112 2.57 -12.86 -18.30
N LEU A 113 2.87 -13.86 -17.48
CA LEU A 113 2.43 -13.94 -16.09
C LEU A 113 3.55 -13.41 -15.19
N SER A 114 3.24 -12.38 -14.41
CA SER A 114 4.15 -11.80 -13.42
C SER A 114 3.67 -12.17 -12.02
N LEU A 115 4.57 -12.67 -11.19
CA LEU A 115 4.35 -12.95 -9.78
C LEU A 115 5.17 -11.98 -8.95
N GLY A 116 4.57 -11.39 -7.93
CA GLY A 116 5.16 -10.34 -7.11
C GLY A 116 5.09 -10.67 -5.64
N LEU A 117 6.19 -10.43 -4.94
CA LEU A 117 6.27 -10.45 -3.49
C LEU A 117 6.89 -9.15 -3.03
N GLY A 118 6.38 -8.58 -1.95
CA GLY A 118 7.02 -7.46 -1.26
C GLY A 118 7.24 -7.77 0.21
N ALA A 119 8.29 -7.16 0.74
CA ALA A 119 8.65 -7.22 2.13
C ALA A 119 9.18 -5.86 2.58
N GLY A 120 8.81 -5.46 3.78
CA GLY A 120 9.10 -4.13 4.27
C GLY A 120 8.84 -3.97 5.75
N VAL A 121 8.93 -2.72 6.17
CA VAL A 121 8.64 -2.30 7.54
C VAL A 121 7.75 -1.07 7.52
N PHE A 122 6.85 -1.04 8.48
CA PHE A 122 5.93 0.06 8.74
C PHE A 122 6.23 0.59 10.14
N VAL A 123 6.58 1.87 10.21
CA VAL A 123 6.96 2.56 11.44
C VAL A 123 5.92 3.64 11.71
N THR A 124 5.35 3.67 12.91
CA THR A 124 4.33 4.66 13.28
C THR A 124 4.55 5.16 14.70
N ASN A 125 4.28 6.44 14.90
CA ASN A 125 4.22 7.08 16.20
C ASN A 125 3.20 8.23 16.18
N THR A 126 2.63 8.54 17.34
CA THR A 126 1.69 9.66 17.51
C THR A 126 2.17 10.56 18.62
N ALA A 127 2.41 11.82 18.29
CA ALA A 127 2.80 12.86 19.24
C ALA A 127 1.55 13.46 19.90
N TRP A 128 0.93 12.70 20.81
CA TRP A 128 -0.29 13.16 21.51
C TRP A 128 -0.07 14.49 22.23
N SER A 129 1.15 14.77 22.68
CA SER A 129 1.54 16.04 23.31
C SER A 129 1.38 17.28 22.44
N ASP A 130 1.33 17.13 21.11
CA ASP A 130 1.12 18.24 20.17
C ASP A 130 -0.37 18.60 19.98
N LEU A 131 -1.30 17.90 20.66
CA LEU A 131 -2.73 18.20 20.60
C LEU A 131 -3.10 19.43 21.44
N ILE A 132 -4.05 20.20 20.93
CA ILE A 132 -4.68 21.29 21.69
C ILE A 132 -5.89 20.68 22.41
N VAL A 133 -5.83 20.61 23.74
CA VAL A 133 -6.96 20.19 24.58
C VAL A 133 -7.87 21.36 24.91
N LEU A 134 -9.17 21.10 24.99
CA LEU A 134 -10.19 22.13 25.29
C LEU A 134 -10.71 22.04 26.72
N ASP A 135 -10.68 20.84 27.32
CA ASP A 135 -11.23 20.58 28.65
C ASP A 135 -10.13 20.54 29.72
N PRO A 136 -10.30 21.23 30.86
CA PRO A 136 -9.35 21.17 31.97
C PRO A 136 -9.21 19.75 32.53
N GLY A 137 -8.00 19.19 32.51
CA GLY A 137 -7.70 17.83 32.99
C GLY A 137 -7.32 16.84 31.89
N ASP A 138 -7.61 17.17 30.63
CA ASP A 138 -7.24 16.33 29.47
C ASP A 138 -5.73 16.33 29.18
N ASP A 139 -4.97 17.26 29.78
CA ASP A 139 -3.51 17.30 29.72
C ASP A 139 -2.86 15.98 30.17
N LEU A 140 -3.55 15.21 31.03
CA LEU A 140 -3.08 13.90 31.49
C LEU A 140 -3.04 12.84 30.37
N TYR A 141 -3.72 13.07 29.25
CA TYR A 141 -3.73 12.19 28.07
C TYR A 141 -2.71 12.60 26.99
N LEU A 142 -1.98 13.70 27.19
CA LEU A 142 -0.95 14.22 26.28
C LEU A 142 0.39 13.47 26.39
N VAL A 143 0.33 12.13 26.39
CA VAL A 143 1.51 11.27 26.47
C VAL A 143 1.75 10.62 25.12
N ASP A 144 2.87 10.96 24.48
CA ASP A 144 3.24 10.43 23.19
C ASP A 144 3.23 8.90 23.14
N SER A 145 2.82 8.35 22.00
CA SER A 145 2.89 6.92 21.77
C SER A 145 4.35 6.49 21.66
N LYS A 146 4.61 5.22 21.97
CA LYS A 146 5.88 4.59 21.60
C LYS A 146 5.99 4.54 20.07
N VAL A 147 7.22 4.40 19.59
CA VAL A 147 7.49 4.05 18.20
C VAL A 147 7.18 2.57 18.01
N PHE A 148 6.27 2.26 17.10
CA PHE A 148 5.96 0.89 16.72
C PHE A 148 6.61 0.58 15.38
N VAL A 149 7.30 -0.56 15.32
CA VAL A 149 7.91 -1.09 14.10
C VAL A 149 7.29 -2.43 13.80
N MET A 150 6.66 -2.54 12.63
CA MET A 150 5.86 -3.68 12.25
C MET A 150 6.34 -4.20 10.88
N PRO A 151 6.50 -5.52 10.69
CA PRO A 151 6.81 -6.06 9.38
C PRO A 151 5.64 -5.86 8.42
N ASN A 152 5.93 -5.60 7.16
CA ASN A 152 4.93 -5.55 6.10
C ASN A 152 5.29 -6.55 5.00
N PHE A 153 4.28 -7.24 4.47
CA PHE A 153 4.43 -8.14 3.32
C PHE A 153 3.33 -7.86 2.31
N SER A 154 3.66 -8.01 1.04
CA SER A 154 2.71 -7.85 -0.06
C SER A 154 2.81 -9.01 -1.03
N PHE A 155 1.71 -9.27 -1.73
CA PHE A 155 1.65 -10.27 -2.77
C PHE A 155 0.91 -9.72 -3.99
N GLY A 156 1.31 -10.17 -5.17
CA GLY A 156 0.75 -9.69 -6.42
C GLY A 156 0.87 -10.71 -7.52
N THR A 157 -0.11 -10.71 -8.42
CA THR A 157 -0.03 -11.38 -9.70
C THR A 157 -0.54 -10.43 -10.78
N TYR A 158 0.02 -10.55 -11.98
CA TYR A 158 -0.38 -9.75 -13.11
C TYR A 158 -0.15 -10.54 -14.40
N PHE A 159 -1.21 -10.83 -15.12
CA PHE A 159 -1.19 -11.46 -16.43
C PHE A 159 -1.50 -10.42 -17.51
N THR A 160 -0.71 -10.43 -18.59
CA THR A 160 -0.94 -9.56 -19.75
C THR A 160 -0.76 -10.32 -21.06
N ASP A 161 -1.65 -10.06 -22.01
CA ASP A 161 -1.60 -10.44 -23.44
C ASP A 161 -1.84 -9.16 -24.27
N ASN A 162 -1.69 -9.24 -25.59
CA ASN A 162 -1.95 -8.18 -26.56
C ASN A 162 -3.39 -7.62 -26.52
N ARG A 163 -4.34 -8.32 -25.90
CA ARG A 163 -5.77 -7.95 -25.90
C ARG A 163 -6.29 -7.49 -24.54
N PHE A 164 -5.73 -8.01 -23.45
CA PHE A 164 -6.24 -7.75 -22.10
C PHE A 164 -5.16 -7.97 -21.04
N PHE A 165 -5.41 -7.42 -19.87
CA PHE A 165 -4.64 -7.68 -18.66
C PHE A 165 -5.58 -8.02 -17.51
N VAL A 166 -5.09 -8.82 -16.56
CA VAL A 166 -5.77 -9.14 -15.31
C VAL A 166 -4.73 -9.18 -14.20
N GLY A 167 -5.01 -8.52 -13.08
CA GLY A 167 -4.13 -8.52 -11.92
C GLY A 167 -4.90 -8.80 -10.64
N PHE A 168 -4.20 -9.40 -9.67
CA PHE A 168 -4.65 -9.56 -8.31
C PHE A 168 -3.54 -9.07 -7.39
N SER A 169 -3.85 -8.30 -6.35
CA SER A 169 -2.83 -7.89 -5.39
C SER A 169 -3.40 -7.74 -3.98
N ILE A 170 -2.56 -8.10 -3.03
CA ILE A 170 -2.73 -7.85 -1.59
C ILE A 170 -1.53 -6.97 -1.18
N PRO A 171 -1.71 -5.64 -1.12
CA PRO A 171 -0.60 -4.72 -0.86
C PRO A 171 -0.07 -4.79 0.58
N ARG A 172 -0.93 -5.21 1.52
CA ARG A 172 -0.57 -5.44 2.92
C ARG A 172 -1.24 -6.74 3.40
N LEU A 173 -0.44 -7.79 3.58
CA LEU A 173 -0.88 -9.10 4.06
C LEU A 173 -1.19 -9.10 5.55
N ILE A 174 -0.51 -8.25 6.32
CA ILE A 174 -0.67 -8.15 7.78
C ILE A 174 -1.38 -6.85 8.15
N GLY A 175 -2.58 -6.96 8.71
CA GLY A 175 -3.31 -5.83 9.28
C GLY A 175 -2.94 -5.61 10.74
N TYR A 176 -2.62 -4.37 11.10
CA TYR A 176 -2.34 -3.96 12.47
C TYR A 176 -3.46 -3.08 12.98
N LYS A 177 -3.89 -3.29 14.22
CA LYS A 177 -4.94 -2.50 14.87
C LYS A 177 -4.43 -1.99 16.20
N PHE A 178 -4.39 -0.68 16.36
CA PHE A 178 -4.01 -0.08 17.62
C PHE A 178 -5.04 -0.41 18.71
N ASN A 179 -4.55 -0.93 19.83
CA ASN A 179 -5.30 -1.16 21.05
C ASN A 179 -5.01 0.00 22.01
N TYR A 180 -6.01 0.88 22.19
CA TYR A 180 -5.91 2.07 23.03
C TYR A 180 -5.66 1.72 24.50
N ASP A 181 -6.34 0.71 25.04
CA ASP A 181 -6.22 0.30 26.45
C ASP A 181 -4.81 -0.19 26.79
N LYS A 182 -4.16 -0.85 25.83
CA LYS A 182 -2.82 -1.46 26.01
C LYS A 182 -1.70 -0.61 25.44
N ASN A 183 -2.02 0.49 24.75
CA ASN A 183 -1.08 1.34 24.00
C ASN A 183 -0.12 0.50 23.14
N LYS A 184 -0.67 -0.40 22.31
CA LYS A 184 0.07 -1.34 21.45
C LYS A 184 -0.68 -1.65 20.16
N TYR A 185 0.06 -1.87 19.06
CA TYR A 185 -0.45 -2.47 17.82
C TYR A 185 -0.44 -4.00 17.87
#